data_AF-A0A0E0HW05-F1
#
_entry.id   AF-A0A0E0HW05-F1
#
_cell.length_a   1.000
_cell.length_b   1.000
_cell.length_c   1.000
_cell.angle_alpha   90.00
_cell.angle_beta   90.00
_cell.angle_gamma   90.00
#
_symmetry.space_group_name_H-M   'P 1'
#
loop_
_entity.id
_entity.type
_entity.pdbx_description
1 polymer ?
#
loop_
_entity_poly.entity_id
_entity_poly.type
_entity_poly.pdbx_seq_one_letter_code
_entity_poly.pdbx_strand_id
1 'polypeptide(L)'
;MASYHSEASSASSRRTSASPIPHRMGPMEYQPTVLCRCRAKAARWISWSRDNPGRRYYKWPTSSFIRDLLNDLRDAVWSLRREKDELFVAVREGQAMARDVDTARRELAALKKHVVETDAKLVLLKEQNRRLEKDRCVLFFCFTGNLWSVCHGLGDELSSISECYYDGRY
;
A
#
# COMPACT_ATOMS: atom_id res chain seq x y z
N MET A 1 -2.39 18.72 -50.43
CA MET A 1 -2.26 17.45 -51.17
C MET A 1 -1.47 16.49 -50.29
N ALA A 2 -1.99 15.27 -50.13
CA ALA A 2 -1.49 14.13 -49.35
C ALA A 2 -1.62 14.20 -47.80
N SER A 3 -2.68 13.54 -47.34
CA SER A 3 -2.95 13.00 -46.00
C SER A 3 -2.01 11.82 -45.69
N TYR A 4 -1.56 11.70 -44.44
CA TYR A 4 -1.08 10.43 -43.89
C TYR A 4 -1.72 10.17 -42.54
N HIS A 5 -2.82 9.42 -42.58
CA HIS A 5 -3.39 8.73 -41.43
C HIS A 5 -2.36 7.76 -40.85
N SER A 6 -2.08 7.86 -39.55
CA SER A 6 -1.40 6.81 -38.79
C SER A 6 -2.44 6.12 -37.91
N GLU A 7 -3.11 5.12 -38.50
CA GLU A 7 -3.91 4.17 -37.73
C GLU A 7 -2.97 3.20 -37.00
N ALA A 8 -2.66 3.51 -35.74
CA ALA A 8 -2.01 2.57 -34.84
C ALA A 8 -3.03 1.52 -34.34
N SER A 9 -3.40 0.59 -35.22
CA SER A 9 -4.09 -0.64 -34.83
C SER A 9 -3.07 -1.73 -34.55
N SER A 10 -2.71 -1.98 -33.29
CA SER A 10 -2.06 -3.22 -32.82
C SER A 10 -2.03 -3.33 -31.29
N ALA A 11 -3.16 -3.62 -30.68
CA ALA A 11 -3.19 -4.36 -29.43
C ALA A 11 -4.29 -5.41 -29.55
N SER A 12 -3.87 -6.56 -30.08
CA SER A 12 -4.68 -7.74 -30.32
C SER A 12 -5.33 -8.23 -29.03
N SER A 13 -6.53 -7.72 -28.72
CA SER A 13 -7.52 -8.33 -27.84
C SER A 13 -8.16 -9.57 -28.50
N ARG A 14 -7.37 -10.38 -29.23
CA ARG A 14 -7.79 -11.73 -29.58
C ARG A 14 -7.52 -12.59 -28.37
N ARG A 15 -8.55 -12.72 -27.52
CA ARG A 15 -8.74 -13.90 -26.68
C ARG A 15 -8.63 -15.09 -27.63
N THR A 16 -7.48 -15.76 -27.62
CA THR A 16 -7.23 -16.98 -28.40
C THR A 16 -7.97 -18.13 -27.72
N SER A 17 -9.30 -18.04 -27.73
CA SER A 17 -10.23 -19.12 -27.42
C SER A 17 -10.90 -19.54 -28.73
N ALA A 18 -10.12 -19.73 -29.79
CA ALA A 18 -10.62 -20.47 -30.94
C ALA A 18 -10.88 -21.89 -30.43
N SER A 19 -12.15 -22.21 -30.16
CA SER A 19 -12.54 -23.56 -29.79
C SER A 19 -11.97 -24.52 -30.85
N PRO A 20 -11.41 -25.68 -30.49
CA PRO A 20 -10.91 -26.68 -31.44
C PRO A 20 -12.02 -27.27 -32.36
N ILE A 21 -13.24 -26.75 -32.26
CA ILE A 21 -14.45 -27.27 -32.86
C ILE A 21 -14.82 -26.34 -34.01
N PRO A 22 -14.80 -26.82 -35.27
CA PRO A 22 -15.27 -26.08 -36.43
C PRO A 22 -16.70 -25.56 -36.23
N HIS A 23 -16.92 -24.31 -36.62
CA HIS A 23 -18.06 -23.48 -36.22
C HIS A 23 -19.47 -23.93 -36.68
N ARG A 24 -19.65 -25.10 -37.30
CA ARG A 24 -20.95 -25.53 -37.86
C ARG A 24 -21.17 -27.04 -37.95
N MET A 25 -20.48 -27.86 -37.14
CA MET A 25 -20.88 -29.28 -37.09
C MET A 25 -21.99 -29.46 -36.05
N GLY A 26 -23.20 -29.74 -36.52
CA GLY A 26 -24.29 -30.18 -35.67
C GLY A 26 -23.90 -31.45 -34.88
N PRO A 27 -24.45 -31.69 -33.67
CA PRO A 27 -24.11 -32.85 -32.85
C PRO A 27 -24.26 -34.21 -33.55
N MET A 28 -25.04 -34.27 -34.64
CA MET A 28 -25.27 -35.47 -35.46
C MET A 28 -24.58 -35.42 -36.83
N GLU A 29 -23.91 -34.33 -37.18
CA GLU A 29 -23.35 -34.11 -38.52
C GLU A 29 -21.86 -34.50 -38.60
N TYR A 30 -21.28 -34.88 -37.46
CA TYR A 30 -19.88 -35.25 -37.44
C TYR A 30 -19.59 -36.57 -38.16
N GLN A 31 -18.37 -36.67 -38.69
CA GLN A 31 -17.80 -37.90 -39.24
C GLN A 31 -16.50 -38.27 -38.52
N PRO A 32 -16.14 -39.57 -38.44
CA PRO A 32 -16.98 -40.72 -38.80
C PRO A 32 -18.16 -40.89 -37.81
N THR A 33 -19.24 -41.54 -38.26
CA THR A 33 -20.42 -41.81 -37.44
C THR A 33 -20.10 -42.85 -36.37
N VAL A 34 -20.29 -42.51 -35.10
CA VAL A 34 -20.25 -43.48 -33.99
C VAL A 34 -21.68 -43.92 -33.71
N LEU A 35 -21.95 -45.23 -33.75
CA LEU A 35 -23.25 -45.80 -33.43
C LEU A 35 -23.26 -46.31 -31.99
N CYS A 36 -24.38 -46.11 -31.30
CA CYS A 36 -24.61 -46.79 -30.02
C CYS A 36 -24.94 -48.27 -30.25
N ARG A 37 -25.05 -49.01 -29.14
CA ARG A 37 -25.48 -50.41 -29.11
C ARG A 37 -26.82 -50.66 -29.82
N CYS A 38 -27.73 -49.68 -29.86
CA CYS A 38 -29.00 -49.78 -30.59
C CYS A 38 -28.92 -49.38 -32.08
N ARG A 39 -27.72 -49.15 -32.62
CA ARG A 39 -27.44 -48.73 -34.01
C ARG A 39 -27.90 -47.32 -34.40
N ALA A 40 -28.37 -46.49 -33.48
CA ALA A 40 -28.57 -45.06 -33.74
C ALA A 40 -27.26 -44.26 -33.59
N LYS A 41 -27.11 -43.19 -34.37
CA LYS A 41 -25.93 -42.30 -34.34
C LYS A 41 -25.84 -41.58 -33.00
N ALA A 42 -24.72 -41.75 -32.30
CA ALA A 42 -24.45 -41.07 -31.05
C ALA A 42 -24.28 -39.58 -31.32
N ALA A 43 -24.78 -38.71 -30.44
CA ALA A 43 -24.50 -37.29 -30.56
C ALA A 43 -23.07 -37.01 -30.08
N ARG A 44 -22.29 -36.21 -30.83
CA ARG A 44 -20.97 -35.76 -30.39
C ARG A 44 -21.16 -34.69 -29.32
N TRP A 45 -20.50 -34.88 -28.18
CA TRP A 45 -20.46 -33.92 -27.10
C TRP A 45 -19.68 -32.69 -27.58
N ILE A 46 -20.39 -31.63 -27.95
CA ILE A 46 -19.77 -30.33 -28.21
C ILE A 46 -19.43 -29.69 -26.86
N SER A 47 -18.23 -29.14 -26.78
CA SER A 47 -17.50 -28.82 -25.54
C SER A 47 -18.30 -28.17 -24.41
N TRP A 48 -17.81 -28.37 -23.19
CA TRP A 48 -18.29 -27.75 -21.95
C TRP A 48 -18.01 -26.22 -21.86
N SER A 49 -18.05 -25.47 -22.97
CA SER A 49 -17.72 -24.03 -22.98
C SER A 49 -18.74 -23.16 -22.21
N ARG A 50 -18.39 -21.92 -21.87
CA ARG A 50 -19.33 -20.97 -21.23
C ARG A 50 -20.43 -20.49 -22.19
N ASP A 51 -20.16 -20.50 -23.49
CA ASP A 51 -20.91 -19.74 -24.49
C ASP A 51 -22.06 -20.53 -25.16
N ASN A 52 -22.33 -21.76 -24.71
CA ASN A 52 -23.32 -22.61 -25.38
C ASN A 52 -24.13 -23.50 -24.42
N PRO A 53 -24.90 -22.93 -23.48
CA PRO A 53 -25.60 -23.66 -22.42
C PRO A 53 -26.73 -24.56 -22.93
N GLY A 54 -27.40 -24.21 -24.04
CA GLY A 54 -28.63 -24.87 -24.50
C GLY A 54 -28.50 -26.05 -25.48
N ARG A 55 -27.28 -26.43 -25.92
CA ARG A 55 -27.08 -27.44 -26.98
C ARG A 55 -26.51 -28.79 -26.50
N ARG A 56 -26.67 -29.14 -25.23
CA ARG A 56 -25.84 -30.20 -24.61
C ARG A 56 -26.52 -31.51 -24.29
N TYR A 57 -27.83 -31.61 -24.41
CA TYR A 57 -28.53 -32.86 -24.13
C TYR A 57 -29.64 -33.09 -25.14
N TYR A 58 -29.46 -34.08 -26.02
CA TYR A 58 -30.61 -34.73 -26.65
C TYR A 58 -30.48 -36.24 -26.65
N LYS A 59 -31.44 -36.83 -25.93
CA LYS A 59 -32.20 -38.06 -26.17
C LYS A 59 -31.40 -39.31 -26.58
N TRP A 60 -30.39 -39.67 -25.78
CA TRP A 60 -30.19 -41.09 -25.49
C TRP A 60 -31.08 -41.45 -24.29
N PRO A 61 -31.52 -42.71 -24.11
CA PRO A 61 -32.37 -43.08 -22.98
C PRO A 61 -31.49 -43.20 -21.73
N THR A 62 -30.93 -42.07 -21.30
CA THR A 62 -30.42 -41.91 -19.96
C THR A 62 -31.64 -41.68 -19.07
N SER A 63 -31.72 -42.39 -17.95
CA SER A 63 -32.76 -42.13 -16.95
C SER A 63 -32.72 -40.66 -16.54
N SER A 64 -33.89 -40.11 -16.17
CA SER A 64 -34.00 -38.73 -15.65
C SER A 64 -32.92 -38.46 -14.59
N PHE A 65 -32.67 -39.44 -13.73
CA PHE A 65 -31.59 -39.44 -12.75
C PHE A 65 -30.21 -39.05 -13.30
N ILE A 66 -29.73 -39.67 -14.39
CA ILE A 66 -28.39 -39.39 -14.91
C ILE A 66 -28.31 -37.99 -15.49
N ARG A 67 -29.37 -37.52 -16.15
CA ARG A 67 -29.44 -36.16 -16.67
C ARG A 67 -29.38 -35.13 -15.55
N ASP A 68 -30.14 -35.36 -14.47
CA ASP A 68 -30.23 -34.43 -13.35
C ASP A 68 -28.91 -34.40 -12.56
N LEU A 69 -28.31 -35.56 -12.29
CA LEU A 69 -26.98 -35.67 -11.69
C LEU A 69 -25.89 -34.92 -12.49
N LEU A 70 -25.91 -35.03 -13.82
CA LEU A 70 -24.94 -34.32 -14.67
C LEU A 70 -25.15 -32.79 -14.67
N ASN A 71 -26.37 -32.32 -14.44
CA ASN A 71 -26.64 -30.89 -14.26
C ASN A 71 -26.18 -30.42 -12.89
N ASP A 72 -26.49 -31.15 -11.82
CA ASP A 72 -26.06 -30.79 -10.46
C ASP A 72 -24.54 -30.71 -10.35
N LEU A 73 -23.83 -31.71 -10.89
CA LEU A 73 -22.37 -31.72 -10.93
C LEU A 73 -21.81 -30.56 -11.74
N ARG A 74 -22.47 -30.18 -12.85
CA ARG A 74 -22.05 -29.02 -13.64
C ARG A 74 -22.14 -27.75 -12.79
N ASP A 75 -23.28 -27.54 -12.16
CA ASP A 75 -23.57 -26.34 -11.39
C ASP A 75 -22.63 -26.23 -10.19
N ALA A 76 -22.37 -27.35 -9.49
CA ALA A 76 -21.38 -27.42 -8.43
C ALA A 76 -19.97 -27.05 -8.94
N VAL A 77 -19.50 -27.65 -10.04
CA VAL A 77 -18.19 -27.33 -10.62
C VAL A 77 -18.11 -25.87 -11.06
N TRP A 78 -19.22 -25.29 -11.55
CA TRP A 78 -19.28 -23.90 -11.95
C TRP A 78 -19.20 -22.95 -10.76
N SER A 79 -19.95 -23.21 -9.70
CA SER A 79 -19.90 -22.43 -8.46
C SER A 79 -18.51 -22.48 -7.84
N LEU A 80 -17.92 -23.67 -7.70
CA LEU A 80 -16.58 -23.84 -7.16
C LEU A 80 -15.51 -23.11 -7.98
N ARG A 81 -15.62 -23.11 -9.31
CA ARG A 81 -14.69 -22.37 -10.17
C ARG A 81 -14.77 -20.87 -9.95
N ARG A 82 -15.99 -20.33 -9.80
CA ARG A 82 -16.22 -18.91 -9.50
C ARG A 82 -15.66 -18.55 -8.15
N GLU A 83 -16.00 -19.30 -7.11
CA GLU A 83 -15.49 -19.08 -5.75
C GLU A 83 -13.96 -19.15 -5.72
N LYS A 84 -13.35 -20.11 -6.44
CA LYS A 84 -11.90 -20.21 -6.57
C LYS A 84 -11.30 -18.98 -7.27
N ASP A 85 -11.97 -18.42 -8.29
CA ASP A 85 -11.51 -17.18 -8.95
C ASP A 85 -11.64 -15.97 -8.01
N GLU A 86 -12.74 -15.86 -7.26
CA GLU A 86 -12.98 -14.81 -6.25
C GLU A 86 -11.94 -14.88 -5.11
N LEU A 87 -11.73 -16.07 -4.55
CA LEU A 87 -10.71 -16.30 -3.52
C LEU A 87 -9.30 -16.00 -4.05
N PHE A 88 -9.01 -16.33 -5.31
CA PHE A 88 -7.72 -16.00 -5.90
C PHE A 88 -7.49 -14.48 -5.97
N VAL A 89 -8.52 -13.70 -6.32
CA VAL A 89 -8.45 -12.23 -6.28
C VAL A 89 -8.25 -11.74 -4.85
N ALA A 90 -9.06 -12.21 -3.89
CA ALA A 90 -8.96 -11.82 -2.50
C ALA A 90 -7.58 -12.15 -1.88
N VAL A 91 -7.01 -13.30 -2.21
CA VAL A 91 -5.65 -13.69 -1.77
C VAL A 91 -4.60 -12.75 -2.35
N ARG A 92 -4.72 -12.36 -3.63
CA ARG A 92 -3.77 -11.41 -4.24
C ARG A 92 -3.86 -10.03 -3.61
N GLU A 93 -5.05 -9.56 -3.31
CA GLU A 93 -5.26 -8.29 -2.61
C GLU A 93 -4.71 -8.34 -1.19
N GLY A 94 -5.00 -9.41 -0.44
CA GLY A 94 -4.44 -9.61 0.89
C GLY A 94 -2.91 -9.67 0.91
N GLN A 95 -2.30 -10.31 -0.10
CA GLN A 95 -0.85 -10.31 -0.28
C GLN A 95 -0.29 -8.92 -0.59
N ALA A 96 -0.99 -8.10 -1.36
CA ALA A 96 -0.58 -6.72 -1.62
C ALA A 96 -0.63 -5.90 -0.31
N MET A 97 -1.74 -5.97 0.43
CA MET A 97 -1.87 -5.30 1.73
C MET A 97 -0.80 -5.72 2.73
N ALA A 98 -0.45 -7.01 2.78
CA ALA A 98 0.62 -7.50 3.65
C ALA A 98 1.98 -6.84 3.32
N ARG A 99 2.30 -6.65 2.02
CA ARG A 99 3.53 -5.97 1.59
C ARG A 99 3.54 -4.49 1.98
N ASP A 100 2.38 -3.83 1.93
CA ASP A 100 2.25 -2.43 2.34
C ASP A 100 2.46 -2.29 3.86
N VAL A 101 1.89 -3.20 4.65
CA VAL A 101 2.10 -3.27 6.11
C VAL A 101 3.58 -3.51 6.44
N ASP A 102 4.25 -4.43 5.74
CA ASP A 102 5.68 -4.67 5.92
C ASP A 102 6.54 -3.45 5.56
N THR A 103 6.11 -2.66 4.57
CA THR A 103 6.78 -1.41 4.19
C THR A 103 6.59 -0.34 5.25
N ALA A 104 5.35 -0.10 5.71
CA ALA A 104 5.07 0.82 6.81
C ALA A 104 5.81 0.43 8.10
N ARG A 105 5.95 -0.87 8.38
CA ARG A 105 6.73 -1.35 9.54
C ARG A 105 8.22 -1.00 9.45
N ARG A 106 8.81 -1.08 8.25
CA ARG A 106 10.21 -0.67 8.02
C ARG A 106 10.38 0.84 8.19
N GLU A 107 9.46 1.63 7.67
CA GLU A 107 9.46 3.09 7.84
C GLU A 107 9.32 3.49 9.32
N LEU A 108 8.41 2.86 10.05
CA LEU A 108 8.27 3.07 11.50
C LEU A 108 9.54 2.72 12.26
N ALA A 109 10.25 1.66 11.87
CA ALA A 109 11.53 1.31 12.49
C ALA A 109 12.61 2.38 12.20
N ALA A 110 12.66 2.92 10.98
CA ALA A 110 13.57 4.00 10.63
C ALA A 110 13.26 5.29 11.41
N LEU A 111 11.98 5.67 11.50
CA LEU A 111 11.54 6.84 12.26
C LEU A 111 11.85 6.70 13.75
N LYS A 112 11.61 5.52 14.35
CA LYS A 112 11.97 5.26 15.74
C LYS A 112 13.46 5.45 16.00
N LYS A 113 14.32 4.99 15.08
CA LYS A 113 15.77 5.21 15.18
C LYS A 113 16.11 6.70 15.15
N HIS A 114 15.48 7.45 14.24
CA HIS A 114 15.69 8.89 14.14
C HIS A 114 15.23 9.62 15.41
N VAL A 115 14.10 9.23 16.00
CA VAL A 115 13.61 9.80 17.27
C VAL A 115 14.63 9.60 18.39
N VAL A 116 15.18 8.39 18.55
CA VAL A 116 16.23 8.12 19.55
C VAL A 116 17.47 8.98 19.33
N GLU A 117 17.89 9.15 18.06
CA GLU A 117 19.01 10.02 17.73
C GLU A 117 18.73 11.50 18.04
N THR A 118 17.52 11.98 17.72
CA THR A 118 17.12 13.35 18.03
C THR A 118 17.00 13.59 19.52
N ASP A 119 16.49 12.63 20.28
CA ASP A 119 16.39 12.72 21.75
C ASP A 119 17.79 12.81 22.38
N ALA A 120 18.75 12.03 21.89
CA ALA A 120 20.14 12.12 22.34
C ALA A 120 20.75 13.51 22.07
N LYS A 121 20.52 14.08 20.88
CA LYS A 121 20.96 15.44 20.54
C LYS A 121 20.29 16.50 21.43
N LEU A 122 19.01 16.34 21.72
CA LEU A 122 18.26 17.24 22.60
C LEU A 122 18.81 17.24 24.03
N VAL A 123 19.18 16.07 24.58
CA VAL A 123 19.80 15.98 25.91
C VAL A 123 21.13 16.75 25.94
N LEU A 124 21.98 16.57 24.92
CA LEU A 124 23.26 17.29 24.83
C LEU A 124 23.06 18.81 24.73
N LEU A 125 22.13 19.26 23.89
CA LEU A 125 21.83 20.69 23.75
C LEU A 125 21.25 21.28 25.04
N LYS A 126 20.40 20.54 25.76
CA LYS A 126 19.88 20.97 27.07
C LYS A 126 21.00 21.16 28.09
N GLU A 127 21.96 20.23 28.15
CA GLU A 127 23.10 20.35 29.07
C GLU A 127 24.02 21.53 28.70
N GLN A 128 24.28 21.74 27.41
CA GLN A 128 25.03 22.90 26.91
C GLN A 128 24.33 24.21 27.31
N ASN A 129 23.01 24.30 27.12
CA ASN A 129 22.26 25.50 27.45
C ASN A 129 22.28 25.77 28.97
N ARG A 130 22.13 24.73 29.80
CA ARG A 130 22.26 24.84 31.26
C ARG A 130 23.63 25.36 31.69
N ARG A 131 24.71 24.95 31.00
CA ARG A 131 26.07 25.47 31.26
C ARG A 131 26.18 26.95 30.89
N LEU A 132 25.73 27.32 29.69
CA LEU A 132 25.74 28.72 29.24
C LEU A 132 24.89 29.62 30.14
N GLU A 133 23.76 29.14 30.65
CA GLU A 133 22.94 29.87 31.61
C GLU A 133 23.68 30.12 32.93
N LYS A 134 24.43 29.13 33.43
CA LYS A 134 25.28 29.32 34.62
C LYS A 134 26.39 30.34 34.36
N ASP A 135 27.07 30.24 33.23
CA ASP A 135 28.14 31.16 32.86
C ASP A 135 27.60 32.59 32.73
N ARG A 136 26.41 32.76 32.14
CA ARG A 136 25.70 34.05 32.06
C ARG A 136 25.35 34.60 33.43
N CYS A 137 24.87 33.76 34.36
CA CYS A 137 24.60 34.19 35.74
C CYS A 137 25.88 34.66 36.44
N VAL A 138 26.98 33.91 36.34
CA VAL A 138 28.27 34.29 36.95
C VAL A 138 28.75 35.62 36.39
N LEU A 139 28.75 35.78 35.06
CA LEU A 139 29.11 37.05 34.42
C LEU A 139 28.21 38.19 34.92
N PHE A 140 26.90 37.99 35.00
CA PHE A 140 25.97 38.98 35.53
C PHE A 140 26.29 39.38 36.98
N PHE A 141 26.60 38.42 37.86
CA PHE A 141 27.02 38.70 39.23
C PHE A 141 28.36 39.44 39.29
N CYS A 142 29.34 39.05 38.47
CA CYS A 142 30.61 39.77 38.38
C CYS A 142 30.41 41.21 37.91
N PHE A 143 29.62 41.45 36.86
CA PHE A 143 29.38 42.80 36.36
C PHE A 143 28.59 43.66 37.34
N THR A 144 27.51 43.14 37.93
CA THR A 144 26.70 43.90 38.89
C THR A 144 27.41 44.13 40.22
N GLY A 145 28.22 43.17 40.70
CA GLY A 145 29.06 43.34 41.89
C GLY A 145 30.18 44.35 41.68
N ASN A 146 30.89 44.30 40.55
CA ASN A 146 31.87 45.33 40.20
C ASN A 146 31.22 46.70 40.03
N LEU A 147 30.06 46.78 39.38
CA LEU A 147 29.34 48.05 39.20
C LEU A 147 28.86 48.61 40.53
N TRP A 148 28.34 47.77 41.44
CA TRP A 148 27.99 48.18 42.81
C TRP A 148 29.22 48.72 43.54
N SER A 149 30.34 48.01 43.51
CA SER A 149 31.56 48.41 44.21
C SER A 149 32.14 49.72 43.66
N VAL A 150 32.08 49.93 42.34
CA VAL A 150 32.47 51.18 41.68
C VAL A 150 31.51 52.32 42.06
N CYS A 151 30.20 52.09 42.05
CA CYS A 151 29.21 53.10 42.44
C CYS A 151 29.32 53.47 43.94
N HIS A 152 29.59 52.50 44.82
CA HIS A 152 29.78 52.76 46.24
C HIS A 152 31.11 53.47 46.52
N GLY A 153 32.20 53.04 45.88
CA GLY A 153 33.50 53.72 45.99
C GLY A 153 33.46 55.16 45.47
N LEU A 154 32.76 55.43 44.37
CA LEU A 154 32.50 56.78 43.88
C LEU A 154 31.60 57.59 44.84
N GLY A 155 30.64 56.94 45.49
CA GLY A 155 29.80 57.56 46.52
C GLY A 155 30.60 57.97 47.76
N ASP A 156 31.51 57.10 48.21
CA ASP A 156 32.42 57.36 49.33
C ASP A 156 33.46 58.44 48.98
N GLU A 157 34.00 58.44 47.76
CA GLU A 157 34.88 59.51 47.26
C GLU A 157 34.14 60.85 47.13
N LEU A 158 32.91 60.87 46.62
CA LEU A 158 32.11 62.10 46.53
C LEU A 158 31.66 62.60 47.91
N SER A 159 31.34 61.71 48.85
CA SER A 159 31.07 62.09 50.25
C SER A 159 32.31 62.63 50.93
N SER A 160 33.49 62.02 50.73
CA SER A 160 34.76 62.52 51.26
C SER A 160 35.12 63.90 50.67
N ILE A 161 34.92 64.10 49.36
CA ILE A 161 35.12 65.40 48.71
C ILE A 161 34.12 66.45 49.23
N SER A 162 32.86 66.07 49.45
CA SER A 162 31.84 66.96 50.05
C SER A 162 32.18 67.33 51.50
N GLU A 163 32.71 66.39 52.28
CA GLU A 163 33.12 66.61 53.67
C GLU A 163 34.37 67.51 53.74
N CYS A 164 35.34 67.33 52.84
CA CYS A 164 36.47 68.25 52.67
C CYS A 164 36.06 69.66 52.21
N TYR A 165 34.98 69.80 51.43
CA TYR A 165 34.46 71.10 51.01
C TYR A 165 33.69 71.83 52.12
N TYR A 166 33.17 71.10 53.12
CA TYR A 166 32.48 71.67 54.28
C TYR A 166 33.39 71.89 55.51
N ASP A 167 34.49 71.15 55.65
CA ASP A 167 35.47 71.29 56.75
C ASP A 167 36.59 72.31 56.44
N GLY A 168 36.60 72.87 55.23
CA GLY A 168 37.48 73.96 54.78
C GLY A 168 36.99 75.37 55.12
N ARG A 169 36.21 75.56 56.20
CA ARG A 169 35.92 76.88 56.75
C ARG A 169 36.86 77.19 57.92
N TYR A 170 37.95 77.88 57.62
CA TYR A 170 38.33 79.15 58.27
C TYR A 170 39.12 80.00 57.29
#